data_AF-A0A959RY45-F1
#
_entry.id   AF-A0A959RY45-F1
#
_cell.length_a   1.000
_cell.length_b   1.000
_cell.length_c   1.000
_cell.angle_alpha   90.00
_cell.angle_beta   90.00
_cell.angle_gamma   90.00
#
_symmetry.space_group_name_H-M   'P 1'
#
loop_
_entity.id
_entity.type
_entity.pdbx_description
1 polymer ?
#
loop_
_entity_poly.entity_id
_entity_poly.type
_entity_poly.pdbx_seq_one_letter_code
_entity_poly.pdbx_strand_id
1 'polypeptide(L)' 'MKTLISEIKKPGSYSVNFNAGGLSAGIYFYTLITDNSIQTKKMTLLN' A
#
# COMPACT_ATOMS: atom_id res chain seq x y z
N MET A 1 1.58 -11.40 -4.84
CA MET A 1 0.64 -10.54 -4.09
C MET A 1 1.12 -10.49 -2.65
N LYS A 2 1.55 -9.33 -2.13
CA LYS A 2 2.00 -9.19 -0.74
C LYS A 2 1.04 -8.25 -0.03
N THR A 3 0.36 -8.74 0.99
CA THR A 3 -0.59 -7.97 1.79
C THR A 3 0.18 -7.33 2.95
N LEU A 4 0.15 -5.99 3.03
CA LEU A 4 0.83 -5.26 4.11
C LEU A 4 -0.01 -5.20 5.38
N ILE A 5 -1.32 -4.99 5.24
CA ILE A 5 -2.29 -4.93 6.34
C ILE A 5 -3.63 -5.49 5.85
N SER A 6 -4.34 -6.22 6.71
CA SER A 6 -5.69 -6.73 6.44
C SER A 6 -6.48 -6.73 7.75
N GLU A 7 -7.04 -5.58 8.09
CA GLU A 7 -7.82 -5.40 9.31
C GLU A 7 -8.94 -4.38 9.08
N ILE A 8 -10.05 -4.53 9.83
CA ILE A 8 -11.16 -3.58 9.80
C ILE A 8 -10.77 -2.37 10.65
N LYS A 9 -10.75 -1.19 10.03
CA LYS A 9 -10.48 0.08 10.72
C LYS A 9 -11.73 0.95 10.75
N LYS A 10 -11.95 1.66 11.88
CA LYS A 10 -13.03 2.66 12.01
C LYS A 10 -12.80 3.82 11.04
N PRO A 11 -13.79 4.66 10.72
CA PRO A 11 -13.56 5.88 9.94
C PRO A 11 -12.48 6.77 10.58
N GLY A 12 -11.53 7.25 9.79
CA GLY A 12 -10.42 8.07 10.25
C GLY A 12 -9.22 8.07 9.31
N SER A 13 -8.19 8.82 9.67
CA SER A 13 -6.91 8.84 8.97
C SER A 13 -5.95 7.81 9.55
N TYR A 14 -5.29 7.03 8.68
CA TYR A 14 -4.33 6.01 9.08
C TYR A 14 -3.05 6.13 8.27
N SER A 15 -1.93 5.89 8.94
CA SER A 15 -0.61 5.77 8.30
C SER A 15 -0.08 4.37 8.54
N VAL A 16 0.50 3.76 7.50
CA VAL A 16 1.14 2.46 7.56
C VAL A 16 2.57 2.61 7.05
N ASN A 17 3.53 2.13 7.83
CA ASN A 17 4.92 2.10 7.41
C ASN A 17 5.19 0.86 6.56
N PHE A 18 5.71 1.07 5.35
CA PHE A 18 6.13 0.02 4.45
C PHE A 18 7.65 -0.02 4.36
N ASN A 19 8.27 -1.13 4.79
CA ASN A 19 9.70 -1.34 4.60
C ASN A 19 9.98 -1.88 3.20
N ALA A 20 10.56 -1.05 2.34
CA ALA A 20 10.93 -1.37 0.97
C ALA A 20 12.37 -1.92 0.81
N GLY A 21 13.14 -2.14 1.89
CA GLY A 21 14.56 -2.45 1.83
C GLY A 21 14.95 -3.76 1.13
N GLY A 22 13.98 -4.64 0.84
CA GLY A 22 14.18 -5.87 0.04
C GLY A 22 13.76 -5.74 -1.42
N LEU A 23 13.39 -4.54 -1.88
CA LEU A 23 12.90 -4.28 -3.23
C LEU A 23 13.91 -3.43 -4.01
N SER A 24 14.15 -3.79 -5.27
CA SER A 24 14.98 -2.99 -6.18
C SER A 24 14.29 -1.67 -6.55
N ALA A 25 15.04 -0.63 -6.89
CA ALA A 25 14.48 0.57 -7.50
C ALA A 25 13.60 0.22 -8.72
N GLY A 26 12.50 0.95 -8.86
CA GLY A 26 11.52 0.69 -9.92
C GLY A 26 10.13 1.23 -9.64
N ILE A 27 9.20 0.88 -10.51
CA ILE A 27 7.79 1.27 -10.38
C ILE A 27 7.01 0.13 -9.75
N TYR A 28 6.29 0.45 -8.69
CA TYR A 28 5.43 -0.45 -7.93
C TYR A 28 4.00 0.08 -7.95
N PHE A 29 3.04 -0.83 -7.89
CA PHE A 29 1.63 -0.48 -7.73
C PHE A 29 1.15 -1.03 -6.39
N TYR A 30 0.38 -0.23 -5.68
CA TYR A 30 -0.32 -0.65 -4.47
C TYR A 30 -1.80 -0.36 -4.62
N THR A 31 -2.61 -1.22 -4.03
CA THR A 31 -4.07 -1.15 -4.09
C THR A 31 -4.61 -1.06 -2.67
N LEU A 32 -5.43 -0.04 -2.42
CA LEU A 32 -6.28 0.07 -1.26
C LEU A 32 -7.64 -0.53 -1.61
N ILE A 33 -8.06 -1.54 -0.87
CA ILE A 33 -9.36 -2.18 -1.03
C ILE A 33 -10.18 -1.89 0.23
N THR A 34 -11.36 -1.32 0.05
CA THR A 34 -12.40 -1.15 1.08
C THR A 34 -13.70 -1.74 0.55
N ASP A 35 -14.69 -1.91 1.43
CA ASP A 35 -15.99 -2.52 1.05
C ASP A 35 -16.66 -1.82 -0.15
N ASN A 36 -16.48 -0.50 -0.26
CA ASN A 36 -17.15 0.33 -1.27
C ASN A 36 -16.20 0.88 -2.35
N SER A 37 -14.89 0.63 -2.27
CA SER A 37 -13.92 1.27 -3.17
C SER A 37 -12.64 0.48 -3.35
N ILE A 38 -12.14 0.47 -4.58
CA ILE A 38 -10.82 -0.03 -4.93
C ILE A 38 -10.04 1.14 -5.54
N GLN A 39 -8.91 1.48 -4.92
CA GLN A 39 -8.03 2.53 -5.40
C GLN A 39 -6.62 1.99 -5.60
N THR A 40 -6.14 2.02 -6.84
CA THR A 40 -4.76 1.66 -7.18
C THR A 40 -3.94 2.91 -7.42
N LYS A 41 -2.75 2.97 -6.84
CA LYS A 41 -1.81 4.09 -6.99
C LYS A 41 -0.43 3.56 -7.36
N LYS A 42 0.27 4.36 -8.16
CA LYS A 42 1.66 4.11 -8.56
C LYS A 42 2.62 4.67 -7.51
N MET A 43 3.64 3.92 -7.17
CA MET A 43 4.76 4.30 -6.31
C MET A 43 6.05 4.11 -7.09
N THR A 44 6.95 5.09 -7.05
CA THR A 44 8.29 4.94 -7.60
C THR A 44 9.26 4.77 -6.44
N LEU A 45 9.99 3.66 -6.41
CA LEU A 45 11.09 3.43 -5.48
C LEU A 45 12.38 3.85 -6.17
N LEU A 46 13.09 4.78 -5.54
CA LEU A 46 14.40 5.24 -5.96
C LEU A 46 15.44 4.73 -4.98
N ASN A 47 16.65 4.43 -5.47
CA ASN A 47 17.81 4.11 -4.64
C ASN A 47 18.45 5.38 -4.06
#